data_AF-A0A1N7DPR7-F1
#
_entry.id   AF-A0A1N7DPR7-F1
#
_cell.length_a   1.000
_cell.length_b   1.000
_cell.length_c   1.000
_cell.angle_alpha   90.00
_cell.angle_beta   90.00
_cell.angle_gamma   90.00
#
_symmetry.space_group_name_H-M   'P 1'
#
loop_
_entity.id
_entity.type
_entity.pdbx_description
1 polymer ?
#
loop_
_entity_poly.entity_id
_entity_poly.type
_entity_poly.pdbx_seq_one_letter_code
_entity_poly.pdbx_strand_id
1 'polypeptide(L)'
;MFRWFAERNIPIPVGIGNATQVTAHIIGAVDDRADKIRGAPRARMTGPQRRLQLIDVARGLFAERGFDATSVEEIAQRAAVSKPVVYEHFGGKEGLYAVVVDREMETLLDVITSSLTENRSRYRVQQVALALLTYMEERTDGFQILMRGVSSGGETTYSSLLNDAVSQVEHILGGDFERRGRDPALAPLYAQALVGAVTGAAQWWLDVREPSKEVVAAHLVNLCWNGLENLEIAPDLVEPAPHQE
;
A
#
# COMPACT_ATOMS: atom_id res chain seq x y z
N MET A 1 -15.93 19.48 -21.06
CA MET A 1 -15.27 18.89 -19.87
C MET A 1 -14.85 19.93 -18.82
N PHE A 2 -14.37 21.13 -19.19
CA PHE A 2 -14.05 22.21 -18.23
C PHE A 2 -15.23 23.05 -17.70
N ARG A 3 -16.45 22.89 -18.23
CA ARG A 3 -17.66 23.60 -17.74
C ARG A 3 -18.31 22.97 -16.49
N TRP A 4 -17.89 21.77 -16.10
CA TRP A 4 -18.50 21.03 -14.98
C TRP A 4 -18.08 21.57 -13.59
N PHE A 5 -16.90 22.18 -13.48
CA PHE A 5 -16.37 22.68 -12.20
C PHE A 5 -16.87 24.08 -11.80
N ALA A 6 -17.47 24.85 -12.71
CA ALA A 6 -17.83 26.26 -12.43
C ALA A 6 -19.19 26.44 -11.75
N GLU A 7 -20.04 25.41 -11.69
CA GLU A 7 -21.46 25.57 -11.32
C GLU A 7 -21.82 25.00 -9.93
N ARG A 8 -20.89 24.36 -9.22
CA ARG A 8 -21.13 23.87 -7.85
C ARG A 8 -20.25 24.61 -6.86
N ASN A 9 -20.86 25.56 -6.16
CA ASN A 9 -20.32 26.35 -5.05
C ASN A 9 -19.96 25.44 -3.85
N ILE A 10 -18.90 24.66 -3.98
CA ILE A 10 -18.35 23.80 -2.92
C ILE A 10 -17.37 24.65 -2.09
N PRO A 11 -17.62 24.87 -0.78
CA PRO A 11 -16.72 25.63 0.05
C PRO A 11 -15.40 24.86 0.27
N ILE A 12 -14.29 25.49 -0.11
CA ILE A 12 -12.94 25.12 0.29
C ILE A 12 -12.71 25.56 1.76
N PRO A 13 -12.23 24.69 2.67
CA PRO A 13 -11.82 25.13 4.00
C PRO A 13 -10.53 25.94 3.90
N VAL A 14 -10.65 27.26 4.12
CA VAL A 14 -9.51 28.15 4.32
C VAL A 14 -9.14 28.10 5.80
N GLY A 15 -7.94 27.58 6.10
CA GLY A 15 -7.45 27.44 7.46
C GLY A 15 -5.94 27.27 7.54
N ILE A 16 -5.18 28.20 6.94
CA ILE A 16 -3.73 28.29 7.16
C ILE A 16 -3.49 29.29 8.29
N GLY A 17 -3.42 28.77 9.51
CA GLY A 17 -2.89 29.48 10.67
C GLY A 17 -1.38 29.23 10.82
N ASN A 18 -0.57 30.17 10.30
CA ASN A 18 0.73 30.61 10.83
C ASN A 18 1.47 29.71 11.87
N ALA A 19 2.20 28.72 11.40
CA ALA A 19 3.12 27.87 12.18
C ALA A 19 4.49 28.52 12.55
N THR A 20 4.60 29.86 12.51
CA THR A 20 5.90 30.55 12.67
C THR A 20 6.11 31.20 14.06
N GLN A 21 5.15 31.09 14.99
CA GLN A 21 5.27 31.70 16.33
C GLN A 21 5.47 30.72 17.50
N VAL A 22 5.50 29.40 17.27
CA VAL A 22 5.67 28.41 18.36
C VAL A 22 7.13 27.94 18.53
N THR A 23 8.03 28.28 17.61
CA THR A 23 9.38 27.70 17.54
C THR A 23 10.40 28.27 18.55
N ALA A 24 10.07 29.34 19.29
CA ALA A 24 11.04 30.00 20.18
C ALA A 24 11.00 29.55 21.66
N HIS A 25 9.95 28.84 22.11
CA HIS A 25 9.84 28.44 23.53
C HIS A 25 10.24 26.98 23.81
N ILE A 26 10.36 26.15 22.76
CA ILE A 26 10.63 24.70 22.90
C ILE A 26 12.13 24.38 22.94
N ILE A 27 12.98 25.25 22.37
CA ILE A 27 14.43 24.97 22.21
C ILE A 27 15.19 25.03 23.54
N GLY A 28 14.76 25.85 24.51
CA GLY A 28 15.44 26.00 25.81
C GLY A 28 15.23 24.85 26.80
N ALA A 29 14.20 24.02 26.64
CA ALA A 29 13.87 22.93 27.57
C ALA A 29 14.40 21.55 27.13
N VAL A 30 15.05 21.47 25.96
CA VAL A 30 15.59 20.23 25.39
C VAL A 30 17.03 19.96 25.86
N ASP A 31 17.78 21.01 26.21
CA ASP A 31 19.21 20.89 26.55
C ASP A 31 19.42 20.23 27.93
N ASP A 32 18.61 20.57 28.94
CA ASP A 32 18.68 20.00 30.30
C ASP A 32 18.29 18.50 30.38
N ARG A 33 17.60 17.97 29.36
CA ARG A 33 17.25 16.54 29.28
C ARG A 33 18.29 15.69 28.56
N ALA A 34 19.16 16.30 27.75
CA ALA A 34 20.16 15.58 26.96
C ALA A 34 21.31 15.04 27.82
N ASP A 35 21.59 15.64 28.98
CA ASP A 35 22.72 15.26 29.83
C ASP A 35 22.41 14.08 30.80
N LYS A 36 21.12 13.80 31.06
CA LYS A 36 20.70 12.74 31.99
C LYS A 36 20.57 11.33 31.40
N ILE A 37 20.74 11.14 30.09
CA ILE A 37 20.55 9.83 29.41
C ILE A 37 21.88 9.06 29.21
N ARG A 38 23.04 9.66 29.51
CA ARG A 38 24.36 9.06 29.21
C ARG A 38 24.84 7.97 30.18
N GLY A 39 24.01 7.52 31.12
CA GLY A 39 24.44 6.62 32.22
C GLY A 39 23.57 5.39 32.52
N ALA A 40 22.57 5.05 31.68
CA ALA A 40 21.80 3.83 31.91
C ALA A 40 22.55 2.61 31.32
N PRO A 41 22.83 1.54 32.09
CA PRO A 41 23.43 0.33 31.54
C PRO A 41 22.50 -0.22 30.46
N ARG A 42 23.03 -0.41 29.24
CA ARG A 42 22.29 -1.01 28.11
C ARG A 42 21.65 -2.31 28.57
N ALA A 43 20.34 -2.28 28.78
CA ALA A 43 19.57 -3.46 29.14
C ALA A 43 19.86 -4.55 28.09
N ARG A 44 20.31 -5.71 28.55
CA ARG A 44 20.66 -6.82 27.67
C ARG A 44 19.39 -7.25 26.94
N MET A 45 19.33 -7.03 25.63
CA MET A 45 18.18 -7.41 24.82
C MET A 45 17.90 -8.90 24.96
N THR A 46 16.62 -9.26 25.09
CA THR A 46 16.18 -10.67 25.11
C THR A 46 16.25 -11.27 23.70
N GLY A 47 16.32 -12.60 23.60
CA GLY A 47 16.29 -13.31 22.30
C GLY A 47 15.13 -12.87 21.38
N PRO A 48 13.89 -12.73 21.88
CA PRO A 48 12.77 -12.22 21.09
C PRO A 48 12.96 -10.78 20.60
N GLN A 49 13.48 -9.88 21.45
CA GLN A 49 13.77 -8.49 21.06
C GLN A 49 14.84 -8.43 19.98
N ARG A 50 15.85 -9.29 20.08
CA ARG A 50 16.91 -9.42 19.05
C ARG A 50 16.34 -9.90 17.72
N ARG A 51 15.46 -10.91 17.75
CA ARG A 51 14.78 -11.42 16.55
C ARG A 51 13.99 -10.32 15.85
N LEU A 52 13.21 -9.53 16.59
CA LEU A 52 12.44 -8.41 16.04
C LEU A 52 13.35 -7.33 15.42
N GLN A 53 14.43 -6.97 16.11
CA GLN A 53 15.42 -6.02 15.60
C GLN A 53 16.01 -6.46 14.26
N LEU A 54 16.35 -7.75 14.13
CA LEU A 54 16.89 -8.30 12.89
C LEU A 54 15.89 -8.24 11.73
N ILE A 55 14.61 -8.50 12.01
CA ILE A 55 13.51 -8.37 11.03
C ILE A 55 13.38 -6.92 10.57
N ASP A 56 13.33 -5.95 11.50
CA ASP A 56 13.17 -4.54 11.15
C ASP A 56 14.38 -3.99 10.35
N VAL A 57 15.60 -4.38 10.74
CA VAL A 57 16.82 -4.00 10.01
C VAL A 57 16.84 -4.62 8.62
N ALA A 58 16.52 -5.90 8.50
CA ALA A 58 16.48 -6.59 7.22
C ALA A 58 15.42 -6.02 6.28
N ARG A 59 14.22 -5.68 6.80
CA ARG A 59 13.17 -5.01 6.03
C ARG A 59 13.70 -3.75 5.35
N GLY A 60 14.30 -2.84 6.10
CA GLY A 60 14.83 -1.59 5.53
C GLY A 60 15.87 -1.84 4.43
N LEU A 61 16.80 -2.77 4.66
CA LEU A 61 17.83 -3.11 3.67
C LEU A 61 17.25 -3.75 2.40
N PHE A 62 16.31 -4.69 2.56
CA PHE A 62 15.65 -5.33 1.42
C PHE A 62 14.79 -4.36 0.62
N ALA A 63 14.12 -3.41 1.28
CA ALA A 63 13.37 -2.35 0.61
C ALA A 63 14.29 -1.40 -0.18
N GLU A 64 15.40 -0.98 0.43
CA GLU A 64 16.34 -0.04 -0.18
C GLU A 64 17.08 -0.67 -1.37
N ARG A 65 17.57 -1.90 -1.23
CA ARG A 65 18.52 -2.51 -2.18
C ARG A 65 18.01 -3.73 -2.92
N GLY A 66 16.94 -4.35 -2.43
CA GLY A 66 16.48 -5.65 -2.91
C GLY A 66 17.23 -6.83 -2.27
N PHE A 67 16.71 -8.03 -2.52
CA PHE A 67 17.19 -9.28 -1.94
C PHE A 67 18.63 -9.64 -2.38
N ASP A 68 18.93 -9.53 -3.67
CA ASP A 68 20.21 -9.97 -4.24
C ASP A 68 21.37 -9.08 -3.79
N ALA A 69 21.15 -7.77 -3.71
CA ALA A 69 22.16 -6.79 -3.30
C ALA A 69 22.36 -6.70 -1.78
N THR A 70 21.54 -7.39 -0.99
CA THR A 70 21.67 -7.42 0.48
C THR A 70 22.41 -8.67 0.94
N SER A 71 23.34 -8.53 1.89
CA SER A 71 24.13 -9.63 2.46
C SER A 71 23.85 -9.86 3.95
N VAL A 72 24.10 -11.08 4.45
CA VAL A 72 23.96 -11.42 5.89
C VAL A 72 24.95 -10.61 6.73
N GLU A 73 26.14 -10.37 6.19
CA GLU A 73 27.19 -9.50 6.71
C GLU A 73 26.65 -8.11 7.04
N GLU A 74 26.01 -7.48 6.06
CA GLU A 74 25.49 -6.12 6.16
C GLU A 74 24.34 -6.04 7.16
N ILE A 75 23.43 -7.02 7.13
CA ILE A 75 22.32 -7.12 8.10
C ILE A 75 22.87 -7.24 9.53
N ALA A 76 23.83 -8.14 9.75
CA ALA A 76 24.45 -8.34 11.07
C ALA A 76 25.16 -7.07 11.55
N GLN A 77 25.91 -6.41 10.66
CA GLN A 77 26.60 -5.16 10.96
C GLN A 77 25.62 -4.04 11.33
N ARG A 78 24.56 -3.83 10.54
CA ARG A 78 23.52 -2.81 10.76
C ARG A 78 22.73 -3.06 12.04
N ALA A 79 22.50 -4.34 12.40
CA ALA A 79 21.84 -4.74 13.64
C ALA A 79 22.77 -4.77 14.87
N ALA A 80 24.07 -4.52 14.69
CA ALA A 80 25.10 -4.64 15.72
C ALA A 80 25.11 -6.02 16.40
N VAL A 81 25.05 -7.08 15.59
CA VAL A 81 25.17 -8.48 16.01
C VAL A 81 26.25 -9.21 15.20
N SER A 82 26.66 -10.39 15.64
CA SER A 82 27.54 -11.26 14.85
C SER A 82 26.76 -12.06 13.82
N LYS A 83 27.39 -12.44 12.70
CA LYS A 83 26.73 -13.26 11.66
C LYS A 83 26.10 -14.55 12.18
N PRO A 84 26.73 -15.33 13.10
CA PRO A 84 26.14 -16.55 13.62
C PRO A 84 24.75 -16.34 14.25
N VAL A 85 24.48 -15.16 14.83
CA VAL A 85 23.17 -14.83 15.41
C VAL A 85 22.07 -14.79 14.34
N VAL A 86 22.38 -14.31 13.13
CA VAL A 86 21.42 -14.29 12.02
C VAL A 86 21.11 -15.72 11.57
N TYR A 87 22.13 -16.56 11.42
CA TYR A 87 21.96 -17.97 11.06
C TYR A 87 21.22 -18.77 12.14
N GLU A 88 21.48 -18.50 13.42
CA GLU A 88 20.78 -19.16 14.55
C GLU A 88 19.28 -18.83 14.55
N HIS A 89 18.90 -17.58 14.28
CA HIS A 89 17.50 -17.17 14.31
C HIS A 89 16.71 -17.49 13.04
N PHE A 90 17.37 -17.51 11.88
CA PHE A 90 16.68 -17.51 10.58
C PHE A 90 17.25 -18.48 9.55
N GLY A 91 18.34 -19.19 9.85
CA GLY A 91 18.98 -20.11 8.90
C GLY A 91 19.70 -19.44 7.73
N GLY A 92 19.71 -18.11 7.63
CA GLY A 92 20.39 -17.37 6.57
C GLY A 92 19.59 -16.18 6.06
N LYS A 93 19.98 -15.67 4.89
CA LYS A 93 19.32 -14.52 4.23
C LYS A 93 17.92 -14.88 3.75
N GLU A 94 17.78 -16.07 3.18
CA GLU A 94 16.55 -16.60 2.59
C GLU A 94 15.47 -16.75 3.65
N GLY A 95 15.78 -17.37 4.78
CA GLY A 95 14.83 -17.53 5.87
C GLY A 95 14.47 -16.21 6.57
N LEU A 96 15.42 -15.27 6.66
CA LEU A 96 15.11 -13.93 7.18
C LEU A 96 14.22 -13.15 6.22
N TYR A 97 14.46 -13.24 4.91
CA TYR A 97 13.63 -12.61 3.89
C TYR A 97 12.21 -13.20 3.89
N ALA A 98 12.07 -14.53 3.98
CA ALA A 98 10.76 -15.18 4.10
C ALA A 98 9.98 -14.65 5.31
N VAL A 99 10.60 -14.57 6.50
CA VAL A 99 9.96 -14.02 7.70
C VAL A 99 9.54 -12.55 7.53
N VAL A 100 10.32 -11.75 6.82
CA VAL A 100 9.96 -10.35 6.51
C VAL A 100 8.75 -10.32 5.57
N VAL A 101 8.76 -11.09 4.50
CA VAL A 101 7.65 -11.18 3.54
C VAL A 101 6.37 -11.64 4.23
N ASP A 102 6.40 -12.74 4.97
CA ASP A 102 5.24 -13.30 5.66
C ASP A 102 4.57 -12.26 6.58
N ARG A 103 5.37 -11.52 7.33
CA ARG A 103 4.87 -10.49 8.25
C ARG A 103 4.22 -9.30 7.53
N GLU A 104 4.82 -8.86 6.43
CA GLU A 104 4.26 -7.76 5.64
C GLU A 104 2.99 -8.21 4.88
N MET A 105 2.93 -9.49 4.47
CA MET A 105 1.74 -10.12 3.90
C MET A 105 0.59 -10.21 4.90
N GLU A 106 0.85 -10.70 6.12
CA GLU A 106 -0.13 -10.71 7.22
C GLU A 106 -0.68 -9.30 7.49
N THR A 107 0.20 -8.31 7.55
CA THR A 107 -0.20 -6.92 7.79
C THR A 107 -1.10 -6.40 6.66
N LEU A 108 -0.75 -6.67 5.39
CA LEU A 108 -1.56 -6.26 4.25
C LEU A 108 -2.94 -6.95 4.25
N LEU A 109 -2.99 -8.25 4.54
CA LEU A 109 -4.22 -9.02 4.65
C LEU A 109 -5.14 -8.48 5.76
N ASP A 110 -4.58 -8.15 6.92
CA ASP A 110 -5.32 -7.56 8.04
C ASP A 110 -5.92 -6.20 7.67
N VAL A 111 -5.16 -5.36 6.97
CA VAL A 111 -5.63 -4.06 6.46
C VAL A 111 -6.79 -4.23 5.49
N ILE A 112 -6.69 -5.15 4.54
CA ILE A 112 -7.76 -5.42 3.57
C ILE A 112 -8.99 -5.98 4.27
N THR A 113 -8.81 -7.00 5.11
CA THR A 113 -9.92 -7.73 5.75
C THR A 113 -10.69 -6.84 6.72
N SER A 114 -9.99 -6.02 7.51
CA SER A 114 -10.63 -5.07 8.43
C SER A 114 -11.47 -4.01 7.70
N SER A 115 -11.02 -3.58 6.52
CA SER A 115 -11.71 -2.60 5.67
C SER A 115 -12.98 -3.12 4.99
N LEU A 116 -13.16 -4.44 4.94
CA LEU A 116 -14.30 -5.10 4.28
C LEU A 116 -15.52 -5.35 5.18
N THR A 117 -15.45 -4.96 6.46
CA THR A 117 -16.44 -5.33 7.49
C THR A 117 -17.77 -4.54 7.45
N GLU A 118 -17.89 -3.45 6.70
CA GLU A 118 -19.08 -2.58 6.70
C GLU A 118 -20.07 -2.76 5.53
N ASN A 119 -21.35 -2.46 5.73
CA ASN A 119 -22.43 -3.03 4.91
C ASN A 119 -22.75 -2.36 3.54
N ARG A 120 -22.07 -1.29 3.09
CA ARG A 120 -22.40 -0.61 1.81
C ARG A 120 -21.31 -0.75 0.73
N SER A 121 -21.67 -1.25 -0.47
CA SER A 121 -20.72 -1.63 -1.54
C SER A 121 -19.77 -0.50 -1.99
N ARG A 122 -20.27 0.71 -2.27
CA ARG A 122 -19.44 1.86 -2.67
C ARG A 122 -18.46 2.28 -1.57
N TYR A 123 -18.94 2.30 -0.32
CA TYR A 123 -18.15 2.69 0.83
C TYR A 123 -17.05 1.65 1.11
N ARG A 124 -17.32 0.34 0.97
CA ARG A 124 -16.31 -0.71 1.08
C ARG A 124 -15.16 -0.51 0.10
N VAL A 125 -15.45 -0.26 -1.18
CA VAL A 125 -14.40 -0.02 -2.20
C VAL A 125 -13.56 1.21 -1.85
N GLN A 126 -14.19 2.28 -1.35
CA GLN A 126 -13.49 3.46 -0.89
C GLN A 126 -12.60 3.18 0.32
N GLN A 127 -13.08 2.43 1.32
CA GLN A 127 -12.30 2.08 2.50
C GLN A 127 -11.11 1.19 2.14
N VAL A 128 -11.29 0.18 1.28
CA VAL A 128 -10.18 -0.67 0.81
C VAL A 128 -9.12 0.16 0.08
N ALA A 129 -9.53 1.05 -0.83
CA ALA A 129 -8.59 1.92 -1.55
C ALA A 129 -7.81 2.85 -0.60
N LEU A 130 -8.50 3.47 0.37
CA LEU A 130 -7.87 4.35 1.35
C LEU A 130 -6.94 3.59 2.30
N ALA A 131 -7.34 2.40 2.74
CA ALA A 131 -6.57 1.55 3.62
C ALA A 131 -5.29 1.04 2.93
N LEU A 132 -5.38 0.64 1.66
CA LEU A 132 -4.23 0.24 0.86
C LEU A 132 -3.25 1.41 0.67
N LEU A 133 -3.74 2.59 0.29
CA LEU A 133 -2.90 3.78 0.13
C LEU A 133 -2.28 4.23 1.46
N THR A 134 -3.00 4.06 2.57
CA THR A 134 -2.46 4.33 3.92
C THR A 134 -1.37 3.35 4.30
N TYR A 135 -1.57 2.04 4.07
CA TYR A 135 -0.51 1.04 4.25
C TYR A 135 0.74 1.38 3.43
N MET A 136 0.56 1.78 2.18
CA MET A 136 1.65 2.18 1.29
C MET A 136 2.40 3.43 1.76
N GLU A 137 1.69 4.39 2.35
CA GLU A 137 2.29 5.59 2.95
C GLU A 137 3.08 5.25 4.22
N GLU A 138 2.46 4.52 5.15
CA GLU A 138 3.03 4.23 6.47
C GLU A 138 4.11 3.13 6.42
N ARG A 139 4.01 2.22 5.45
CA ARG A 139 4.89 1.03 5.30
C ARG A 139 5.40 0.87 3.87
N THR A 140 5.94 1.96 3.31
CA THR A 140 6.54 1.94 1.96
C THR A 140 7.57 0.82 1.79
N ASP A 141 8.40 0.56 2.79
CA ASP A 141 9.41 -0.51 2.76
C ASP A 141 8.77 -1.90 2.60
N GLY A 142 7.72 -2.18 3.38
CA GLY A 142 6.99 -3.45 3.31
C GLY A 142 6.38 -3.65 1.93
N PHE A 143 5.68 -2.64 1.41
CA PHE A 143 5.08 -2.70 0.09
C PHE A 143 6.12 -2.91 -1.03
N GLN A 144 7.26 -2.21 -0.98
CA GLN A 144 8.36 -2.36 -1.96
C GLN A 144 8.91 -3.80 -1.97
N ILE A 145 9.04 -4.44 -0.80
CA ILE A 145 9.49 -5.82 -0.68
C ILE A 145 8.47 -6.78 -1.29
N LEU A 146 7.18 -6.61 -0.95
CA LEU A 146 6.10 -7.46 -1.49
C LEU A 146 6.03 -7.36 -3.02
N MET A 147 6.19 -6.15 -3.56
CA MET A 147 6.12 -5.91 -5.00
C MET A 147 7.29 -6.50 -5.78
N ARG A 148 8.51 -6.43 -5.23
CA ARG A 148 9.71 -6.98 -5.88
C ARG A 148 9.73 -8.50 -5.84
N GLY A 149 9.05 -9.10 -4.87
CA GLY A 149 8.64 -10.50 -4.85
C GLY A 149 9.64 -11.47 -5.46
N VAL A 150 10.79 -11.68 -4.82
CA VAL A 150 11.61 -12.86 -5.15
C VAL A 150 10.85 -14.09 -4.68
N SER A 151 10.65 -15.08 -5.55
CA SER A 151 10.06 -16.37 -5.18
C SER A 151 11.01 -17.11 -4.22
N SER A 152 10.97 -16.77 -2.94
CA SER A 152 11.82 -17.33 -1.90
C SER A 152 11.07 -18.37 -1.07
N GLY A 153 10.36 -19.28 -1.74
CA GLY A 153 9.76 -20.46 -1.11
C GLY A 153 8.58 -20.24 -0.17
N GLY A 154 8.04 -19.02 -0.05
CA GLY A 154 6.80 -18.74 0.70
C GLY A 154 5.55 -19.24 -0.04
N GLU A 155 4.53 -19.69 0.70
CA GLU A 155 3.28 -20.22 0.14
C GLU A 155 2.40 -19.15 -0.52
N THR A 156 2.52 -17.88 -0.13
CA THR A 156 1.71 -16.77 -0.65
C THR A 156 2.59 -15.63 -1.15
N THR A 157 2.28 -15.11 -2.34
CA THR A 157 3.01 -14.02 -2.99
C THR A 157 2.09 -12.83 -3.21
N TYR A 158 2.66 -11.66 -3.47
CA TYR A 158 1.85 -10.49 -3.83
C TYR A 158 0.98 -10.73 -5.08
N SER A 159 1.51 -11.45 -6.06
CA SER A 159 0.74 -11.83 -7.26
C SER A 159 -0.41 -12.77 -6.96
N SER A 160 -0.25 -13.75 -6.06
CA SER A 160 -1.37 -14.60 -5.64
C SER A 160 -2.45 -13.81 -4.90
N LEU A 161 -2.07 -12.85 -4.03
CA LEU A 161 -3.05 -11.96 -3.40
C LEU A 161 -3.81 -11.10 -4.41
N LEU A 162 -3.13 -10.56 -5.43
CA LEU A 162 -3.80 -9.82 -6.49
C LEU A 162 -4.76 -10.71 -7.28
N ASN A 163 -4.37 -11.95 -7.58
CA ASN A 163 -5.24 -12.91 -8.25
C ASN A 163 -6.48 -13.23 -7.40
N ASP A 164 -6.30 -13.46 -6.09
CA ASP A 164 -7.42 -13.69 -5.16
C ASP A 164 -8.36 -12.48 -5.11
N ALA A 165 -7.81 -11.26 -5.08
CA ALA A 165 -8.59 -10.04 -5.12
C ALA A 165 -9.39 -9.90 -6.44
N VAL A 166 -8.78 -10.23 -7.59
CA VAL A 166 -9.45 -10.26 -8.89
C VAL A 166 -10.60 -11.27 -8.86
N SER A 167 -10.37 -12.50 -8.41
CA SER A 167 -11.42 -13.53 -8.33
C SER A 167 -12.57 -13.11 -7.41
N GLN A 168 -12.28 -12.43 -6.29
CA GLN A 168 -13.31 -11.94 -5.39
C GLN A 168 -14.14 -10.81 -6.04
N VAL A 169 -13.49 -9.86 -6.73
CA VAL A 169 -14.18 -8.78 -7.45
C VAL A 169 -15.00 -9.33 -8.62
N GLU A 170 -14.48 -10.31 -9.35
CA GLU A 170 -15.18 -11.02 -10.42
C GLU A 170 -16.48 -11.63 -9.92
N HIS A 171 -16.45 -12.36 -8.80
CA HIS A 171 -17.64 -12.96 -8.22
C HIS A 171 -18.71 -11.92 -7.86
N ILE A 172 -18.29 -10.76 -7.32
CA ILE A 172 -19.19 -9.65 -6.99
C ILE A 172 -19.81 -9.04 -8.25
N LEU A 173 -19.00 -8.80 -9.28
CA LEU A 173 -19.45 -8.21 -10.54
C LEU A 173 -20.36 -9.13 -11.33
N GLY A 174 -20.06 -10.43 -11.39
CA GLY A 174 -20.88 -11.42 -12.08
C GLY A 174 -22.32 -11.41 -11.56
N GLY A 175 -22.49 -11.45 -10.23
CA GLY A 175 -23.82 -11.35 -9.61
C GLY A 175 -24.53 -10.01 -9.83
N ASP A 176 -23.80 -8.90 -9.99
CA ASP A 176 -24.40 -7.60 -10.33
C ASP A 176 -24.80 -7.50 -11.80
N PHE A 177 -23.98 -8.05 -12.70
CA PHE A 177 -24.23 -8.06 -14.14
C PHE A 177 -25.47 -8.89 -14.48
N GLU A 178 -25.61 -10.09 -13.90
CA GLU A 178 -26.83 -10.90 -14.02
C GLU A 178 -28.09 -10.12 -13.63
N ARG A 179 -28.07 -9.44 -12.47
CA ARG A 179 -29.21 -8.65 -11.99
C ARG A 179 -29.56 -7.46 -12.87
N ARG A 180 -28.58 -6.90 -13.59
CA ARG A 180 -28.74 -5.72 -14.45
C ARG A 180 -28.92 -6.06 -15.93
N GLY A 181 -28.99 -7.35 -16.28
CA GLY A 181 -29.14 -7.82 -17.67
C GLY A 181 -27.89 -7.61 -18.53
N ARG A 182 -26.70 -7.57 -17.91
CA ARG A 182 -25.39 -7.50 -18.59
C ARG A 182 -24.77 -8.89 -18.67
N ASP A 183 -23.89 -9.12 -19.64
CA ASP A 183 -23.22 -10.41 -19.82
C ASP A 183 -22.23 -10.72 -18.67
N PRO A 184 -22.50 -11.72 -17.81
CA PRO A 184 -21.63 -12.06 -16.69
C PRO A 184 -20.27 -12.61 -17.14
N ALA A 185 -20.15 -13.12 -18.38
CA ALA A 185 -18.89 -13.62 -18.91
C ALA A 185 -17.83 -12.51 -19.07
N LEU A 186 -18.26 -11.25 -19.07
CA LEU A 186 -17.36 -10.09 -19.09
C LEU A 186 -16.88 -9.67 -17.69
N ALA A 187 -17.46 -10.19 -16.60
CA ALA A 187 -17.05 -9.85 -15.24
C ALA A 187 -15.53 -10.02 -14.95
N PRO A 188 -14.84 -11.07 -15.44
CA PRO A 188 -13.40 -11.21 -15.24
C PRO A 188 -12.60 -10.04 -15.84
N LEU A 189 -13.00 -9.56 -17.02
CA LEU A 189 -12.35 -8.43 -17.69
C LEU A 189 -12.46 -7.16 -16.85
N TYR A 190 -13.66 -6.85 -16.35
CA TYR A 190 -13.87 -5.67 -15.50
C TYR A 190 -13.18 -5.80 -14.15
N ALA A 191 -13.16 -6.99 -13.54
CA ALA A 191 -12.44 -7.23 -12.30
C ALA A 191 -10.94 -6.96 -12.46
N GLN A 192 -10.33 -7.50 -13.53
CA GLN A 192 -8.93 -7.25 -13.87
C GLN A 192 -8.64 -5.75 -14.06
N ALA A 193 -9.51 -5.04 -14.78
CA ALA A 193 -9.34 -3.61 -15.02
C ALA A 193 -9.44 -2.77 -13.74
N LEU A 194 -10.37 -3.09 -12.84
CA LEU A 194 -10.54 -2.38 -11.57
C LEU A 194 -9.36 -2.59 -10.63
N VAL A 195 -8.96 -3.84 -10.42
CA VAL A 195 -7.81 -4.17 -9.56
C VAL A 195 -6.54 -3.55 -10.14
N GLY A 196 -6.35 -3.67 -11.46
CA GLY A 196 -5.22 -3.05 -12.16
C GLY A 196 -5.19 -1.52 -12.04
N ALA A 197 -6.34 -0.85 -12.16
CA ALA A 197 -6.42 0.61 -12.01
C ALA A 197 -6.05 1.06 -10.59
N VAL A 198 -6.51 0.36 -9.56
CA VAL A 198 -6.16 0.67 -8.17
C VAL A 198 -4.66 0.45 -7.93
N THR A 199 -4.14 -0.73 -8.31
CA THR A 199 -2.72 -1.07 -8.12
C THR A 199 -1.81 -0.13 -8.90
N GLY A 200 -2.12 0.17 -10.16
CA GLY A 200 -1.32 1.05 -11.01
C GLY A 200 -1.33 2.50 -10.53
N ALA A 201 -2.48 3.03 -10.11
CA ALA A 201 -2.54 4.38 -9.54
C ALA A 201 -1.81 4.47 -8.21
N ALA A 202 -1.86 3.43 -7.40
CA ALA A 202 -1.13 3.36 -6.15
C ALA A 202 0.39 3.31 -6.35
N GLN A 203 0.87 2.53 -7.34
CA GLN A 203 2.26 2.53 -7.77
C GLN A 203 2.72 3.91 -8.23
N TRP A 204 1.96 4.56 -9.12
CA TRP A 204 2.27 5.92 -9.57
C TRP A 204 2.33 6.92 -8.39
N TRP A 205 1.38 6.82 -7.46
CA TRP A 205 1.34 7.71 -6.31
C TRP A 205 2.51 7.50 -5.34
N LEU A 206 3.03 6.29 -5.20
CA LEU A 206 4.23 6.02 -4.40
C LEU A 206 5.46 6.76 -4.91
N ASP A 207 5.55 6.98 -6.23
CA ASP A 207 6.65 7.70 -6.86
C ASP A 207 6.48 9.22 -6.78
N VAL A 208 5.26 9.73 -6.98
CA VAL A 208 4.99 11.18 -7.07
C VAL A 208 4.63 11.81 -5.72
N ARG A 209 3.90 11.09 -4.86
CA ARG A 209 3.36 11.52 -3.54
C ARG A 209 2.45 12.74 -3.55
N GLU A 210 2.06 13.23 -4.72
CA GLU A 210 1.11 14.33 -4.90
C GLU A 210 0.06 13.95 -5.96
N PRO A 211 -1.24 14.24 -5.76
CA PRO A 211 -1.88 14.88 -4.60
C PRO A 211 -1.97 13.94 -3.37
N SER A 212 -2.65 14.35 -2.30
CA SER A 212 -2.79 13.50 -1.10
C SER A 212 -3.51 12.17 -1.40
N LYS A 213 -3.25 11.13 -0.60
CA LYS A 213 -3.86 9.81 -0.77
C LYS A 213 -5.39 9.84 -0.75
N GLU A 214 -6.00 10.74 0.02
CA GLU A 214 -7.45 10.91 0.09
C GLU A 214 -8.01 11.41 -1.24
N VAL A 215 -7.30 12.34 -1.90
CA VAL A 215 -7.67 12.84 -3.23
C VAL A 215 -7.53 11.70 -4.25
N VAL A 216 -6.42 10.97 -4.25
CA VAL A 216 -6.22 9.83 -5.15
C VAL A 216 -7.33 8.78 -4.96
N ALA A 217 -7.60 8.38 -3.72
CA ALA A 217 -8.66 7.42 -3.38
C ALA A 217 -10.03 7.91 -3.87
N ALA A 218 -10.39 9.15 -3.59
CA ALA A 218 -11.67 9.73 -4.00
C ALA A 218 -11.84 9.73 -5.52
N HIS A 219 -10.80 10.12 -6.26
CA HIS A 219 -10.83 10.15 -7.73
C HIS A 219 -10.87 8.74 -8.34
N LEU A 220 -10.13 7.77 -7.80
CA LEU A 220 -10.17 6.37 -8.25
C LEU A 220 -11.55 5.76 -8.05
N VAL A 221 -12.11 5.90 -6.85
CA VAL A 221 -13.46 5.40 -6.54
C VAL A 221 -14.49 6.09 -7.44
N ASN A 222 -14.35 7.39 -7.66
CA ASN A 222 -15.25 8.13 -8.54
C ASN A 222 -15.18 7.62 -9.99
N LEU A 223 -13.98 7.40 -10.53
CA LEU A 223 -13.80 6.84 -11.88
C LEU A 223 -14.42 5.46 -12.00
N CYS A 224 -14.05 4.54 -11.10
CA CYS A 224 -14.51 3.15 -11.12
C CYS A 224 -16.04 3.07 -10.94
N TRP A 225 -16.60 3.81 -9.97
CA TRP A 225 -18.02 3.77 -9.67
C TRP A 225 -18.87 4.35 -10.81
N ASN A 226 -18.58 5.58 -11.26
CA ASN A 226 -19.38 6.21 -12.30
C ASN A 226 -19.20 5.51 -13.66
N GLY A 227 -18.03 4.92 -13.93
CA GLY A 227 -17.79 4.11 -15.12
C GLY A 227 -18.63 2.85 -15.12
N LEU A 228 -18.62 2.07 -14.04
CA LEU A 228 -19.41 0.83 -13.93
C LEU A 228 -20.92 1.09 -13.93
N GLU A 229 -21.37 2.20 -13.35
CA GLU A 229 -22.79 2.56 -13.30
C GLU A 229 -23.36 2.80 -14.71
N ASN A 230 -22.60 3.45 -15.58
CA ASN A 230 -23.05 3.88 -16.91
C ASN A 230 -22.58 2.99 -18.08
N LEU A 231 -22.21 1.73 -17.83
CA LEU A 231 -21.80 0.83 -18.93
C LEU A 231 -22.96 0.54 -19.89
N GLU A 232 -22.66 0.64 -21.18
CA GLU A 232 -23.47 0.12 -22.29
C GLU A 232 -23.49 -1.42 -22.26
N ILE A 233 -24.58 -2.02 -22.73
CA ILE A 233 -24.74 -3.49 -22.73
C ILE A 233 -23.80 -4.14 -23.76
N ALA A 234 -23.60 -3.48 -24.90
CA ALA A 234 -22.71 -3.91 -25.98
C ALA A 234 -22.00 -2.66 -26.56
N PRO A 235 -20.86 -2.25 -25.99
CA PRO A 235 -20.12 -1.10 -26.49
C PRO A 235 -19.41 -1.44 -27.82
N ASP A 236 -19.46 -0.51 -28.77
CA ASP A 236 -18.76 -0.59 -30.05
C ASP A 236 -17.57 0.38 -30.12
N LEU A 237 -16.57 0.05 -30.95
CA LEU A 237 -15.46 0.97 -31.21
C LEU A 237 -15.97 2.18 -32.01
N VAL A 238 -15.59 3.39 -31.59
CA VAL A 238 -15.92 4.61 -32.33
C VAL A 238 -15.10 4.65 -33.63
N GLU A 239 -15.79 4.61 -34.77
CA GLU A 239 -15.13 4.77 -36.07
C GLU A 239 -14.70 6.23 -36.30
N PRO A 240 -13.51 6.48 -36.87
CA PRO A 240 -13.07 7.83 -37.19
C PRO A 240 -14.01 8.46 -38.23
N ALA A 241 -14.42 9.71 -38.00
CA ALA A 241 -15.27 10.44 -38.94
C ALA A 241 -14.60 10.49 -40.33
N PRO A 242 -15.33 10.27 -41.43
CA PRO A 242 -14.75 10.26 -42.76
C PRO A 242 -14.11 11.63 -43.03
N HIS A 243 -12.85 11.61 -43.48
CA HIS A 243 -12.15 12.81 -43.92
C HIS A 243 -12.94 13.44 -45.07
N GLN A 244 -13.47 14.64 -44.87
CA GLN A 244 -14.03 15.45 -45.95
C GLN A 244 -12.85 16.01 -46.76
N GLU A 245 -12.62 15.44 -47.94
CA GLU A 245 -11.74 16.00 -48.98
C GLU A 245 -12.40 17.18 -49.71
#